data_AF-A0A1H6V946-F1
#
_entry.id   AF-A0A1H6V946-F1
#
_cell.length_a   1.000
_cell.length_b   1.000
_cell.length_c   1.000
_cell.angle_alpha   90.00
_cell.angle_beta   90.00
_cell.angle_gamma   90.00
#
_symmetry.space_group_name_H-M   'P 1'
#
loop_
_entity.id
_entity.type
_entity.pdbx_description
1 polymer ?
#
loop_
_entity_poly.entity_id
_entity_poly.type
_entity_poly.pdbx_seq_one_letter_code
_entity_poly.pdbx_strand_id
1 'polypeptide(L)' 'MELIYSLLCILGGSVYIIYLLKRKKEDSNSWDTSMNLRGFAGGIIIVIIGIILFLQNIQ' A
#
# COMPACT_ATOMS: atom_id res chain seq x y z
N MET A 1 0.91 14.66 -15.77
CA MET A 1 1.85 13.60 -15.35
C MET A 1 1.68 13.25 -13.88
N GLU A 2 1.57 14.23 -12.99
CA GLU A 2 1.41 14.00 -11.55
C GLU A 2 0.12 13.27 -11.16
N LEU A 3 -1.00 13.61 -11.80
CA LEU A 3 -2.29 12.91 -11.63
C LEU A 3 -2.21 11.40 -11.93
N ILE A 4 -1.45 11.02 -12.96
CA ILE A 4 -1.23 9.61 -13.32
C ILE A 4 -0.34 8.93 -12.28
N TYR A 5 0.69 9.63 -11.79
CA TYR A 5 1.56 9.13 -10.72
C TYR A 5 0.82 8.91 -9.41
N SER A 6 -0.06 9.83 -9.01
CA SER A 6 -0.91 9.67 -7.83
C SER A 6 -1.84 8.46 -7.98
N LEU A 7 -2.43 8.26 -9.17
CA LEU A 7 -3.27 7.09 -9.44
C LEU A 7 -2.48 5.79 -9.36
N LEU A 8 -1.26 5.77 -9.92
CA LEU A 8 -0.37 4.61 -9.86
C LEU A 8 0.08 4.28 -8.44
N CYS A 9 0.32 5.28 -7.58
CA CYS A 9 0.64 5.05 -6.16
C CYS A 9 -0.54 4.43 -5.42
N ILE A 10 -1.77 4.92 -5.65
CA ILE A 10 -2.98 4.39 -5.03
C ILE A 10 -3.23 2.95 -5.48
N LEU A 11 -3.16 2.69 -6.79
CA LEU A 11 -3.34 1.35 -7.35
C LEU A 11 -2.25 0.38 -6.89
N GLY A 12 -0.98 0.77 -7.00
CA GLY A 12 0.16 -0.05 -6.60
C GLY A 12 0.15 -0.38 -5.10
N GLY A 13 -0.11 0.62 -4.26
CA GLY A 13 -0.23 0.42 -2.81
C GLY A 13 -1.40 -0.50 -2.44
N SER A 14 -2.56 -0.33 -3.09
CA SER A 14 -3.74 -1.16 -2.85
C SER A 14 -3.53 -2.62 -3.27
N VAL A 15 -2.94 -2.85 -4.46
CA VAL A 15 -2.63 -4.20 -4.94
C VAL A 15 -1.59 -4.89 -4.03
N TYR A 16 -0.56 -4.15 -3.60
CA TYR A 16 0.45 -4.66 -2.67
C TYR A 16 -0.15 -5.06 -1.31
N ILE A 17 -1.06 -4.25 -0.78
CA ILE A 17 -1.81 -4.57 0.45
C ILE A 17 -2.63 -5.85 0.29
N ILE A 18 -3.36 -5.99 -0.83
CA ILE A 18 -4.17 -7.19 -1.11
C ILE A 18 -3.28 -8.42 -1.21
N TYR A 19 -2.13 -8.31 -1.87
CA TYR A 19 -1.16 -9.39 -1.99
C TYR A 19 -0.63 -9.82 -0.61
N LEU A 20 -0.25 -8.88 0.24
CA LEU A 20 0.19 -9.14 1.62
C LEU A 20 -0.90 -9.84 2.46
N LEU A 21 -2.15 -9.39 2.35
CA LEU A 21 -3.28 -10.02 3.05
C LEU A 21 -3.52 -11.46 2.57
N LYS A 22 -3.40 -11.70 1.26
CA LYS A 22 -3.53 -13.03 0.68
C LYS A 22 -2.42 -13.97 1.18
N ARG A 23 -1.19 -13.46 1.27
CA ARG A 23 -0.01 -14.21 1.70
C ARG A 23 0.01 -14.48 3.22
N LYS A 24 -0.52 -13.57 4.03
CA LYS A 24 -0.67 -13.76 5.49
C LYS A 24 -1.44 -15.04 5.87
N LYS A 25 -2.30 -15.54 4.97
CA LYS A 25 -3.15 -16.71 5.24
C LYS A 25 -2.38 -18.04 5.26
N GLU A 26 -1.12 -18.07 4.82
CA GLU A 26 -0.33 -19.31 4.67
C GLU A 26 0.75 -19.51 5.75
N ASP A 27 1.09 -18.51 6.56
CA ASP A 27 2.23 -18.59 7.51
C ASP A 27 1.82 -18.55 8.99
N SER A 28 2.30 -19.52 9.77
CA SER A 28 2.10 -19.64 11.23
C SER A 28 3.21 -18.99 12.06
N ASN A 29 4.20 -18.37 11.42
CA ASN A 29 5.40 -17.87 12.07
C ASN A 29 5.25 -16.40 12.53
N SER A 30 5.65 -16.12 13.78
CA SER A 30 5.50 -14.80 14.41
C SER A 30 6.44 -13.74 13.80
N TRP A 31 7.60 -14.16 13.29
CA TRP A 31 8.55 -13.27 12.62
C TRP A 31 8.03 -12.81 11.25
N ASP A 32 7.46 -13.73 10.46
CA ASP A 32 6.80 -13.40 9.19
C ASP A 32 5.56 -12.52 9.39
N THR A 33 4.85 -12.71 10.51
CA THR A 33 3.73 -11.83 10.88
C THR A 33 4.18 -10.40 11.15
N SER A 34 5.32 -10.21 11.84
CA SER A 34 5.90 -8.88 12.09
C SER A 34 6.38 -8.21 10.80
N MET A 35 7.04 -8.98 9.92
CA MET A 35 7.48 -8.52 8.61
C MET A 35 6.29 -8.10 7.73
N ASN A 36 5.22 -8.90 7.72
CA ASN A 36 3.98 -8.60 7.00
C ASN A 36 3.27 -7.35 7.54
N LEU A 37 3.26 -7.15 8.86
CA LEU A 37 2.69 -5.94 9.48
C LEU A 37 3.43 -4.67 9.07
N ARG A 38 4.78 -4.73 9.00
CA ARG A 38 5.60 -3.61 8.51
C ARG A 38 5.35 -3.36 7.02
N GLY A 39 5.27 -4.41 6.21
CA GLY A 39 4.91 -4.30 4.79
C GLY A 39 3.52 -3.68 4.59
N PHE A 40 2.55 -4.09 5.39
CA PHE A 40 1.19 -3.58 5.34
C PHE A 40 1.13 -2.09 5.72
N ALA A 41 1.85 -1.69 6.77
CA ALA A 41 1.99 -0.29 7.16
C ALA A 41 2.65 0.55 6.05
N GLY A 42 3.71 0.04 5.42
CA GLY A 42 4.35 0.69 4.27
C GLY A 42 3.40 0.86 3.08
N GLY A 43 2.63 -0.18 2.75
CA GLY A 43 1.60 -0.13 1.71
C GLY A 43 0.54 0.94 1.98
N ILE A 44 0.05 1.03 3.22
CA ILE A 44 -0.94 2.06 3.60
C ILE A 44 -0.36 3.47 3.46
N ILE A 45 0.88 3.68 3.89
CA ILE A 45 1.55 4.99 3.77
C ILE A 45 1.66 5.41 2.30
N ILE A 46 2.01 4.49 1.40
CA ILE A 46 2.09 4.77 -0.05
C ILE A 46 0.72 5.18 -0.61
N VAL A 47 -0.36 4.50 -0.21
CA VAL A 47 -1.72 4.86 -0.62
C VAL A 47 -2.10 6.25 -0.11
N ILE A 48 -1.80 6.56 1.16
CA ILE A 48 -2.08 7.87 1.76
C ILE A 48 -1.34 8.99 1.00
N ILE A 49 -0.05 8.81 0.69
CA ILE A 49 0.73 9.79 -0.08
C ILE A 49 0.10 10.00 -1.47
N GLY A 50 -0.31 8.91 -2.14
CA GLY A 50 -0.98 8.98 -3.44
C GLY A 50 -2.29 9.77 -3.37
N ILE A 51 -3.10 9.58 -2.32
CA ILE A 51 -4.36 10.33 -2.11
C ILE A 51 -4.08 11.82 -1.85
N ILE A 52 -3.09 12.15 -1.02
CA ILE A 52 -2.73 13.54 -0.73
C ILE A 52 -2.28 14.26 -2.01
N LEU A 53 -1.38 13.65 -2.78
CA LEU A 53 -0.91 14.20 -4.07
C LEU A 53 -2.04 14.37 -5.07
N PHE A 54 -3.00 13.43 -5.09
CA PHE A 54 -4.17 13.49 -5.96
C PHE A 54 -5.07 14.69 -5.62
N LEU A 55 -5.34 14.90 -4.33
CA LEU A 55 -6.16 16.03 -3.85
C LEU A 55 -5.47 17.38 -4.13
N GLN A 56 -4.16 17.46 -3.91
CA GLN A 56 -3.37 18.67 -4.20
C GLN A 56 -3.31 19.02 -5.70
N ASN A 57 -3.36 18.02 -6.59
CA ASN A 57 -3.35 18.24 -8.03
C ASN A 57 -4.74 18.54 -8.63
N ILE A 58 -5.81 18.30 -7.87
CA ILE A 58 -7.21 18.53 -8.30
C ILE A 58 -7.75 19.88 -7.84
N GLN A 59 -7.29 20.39 -6.69
CA GLN A 59 -7.56 21.76 -6.24
C GLN A 59 -6.78 22.79 -7.04
#